data_AF-A0A7X9TC31-F1
#
_entry.id   AF-A0A7X9TC31-F1
#
_cell.length_a   1.000
_cell.length_b   1.000
_cell.length_c   1.000
_cell.angle_alpha   90.00
_cell.angle_beta   90.00
_cell.angle_gamma   90.00
#
_symmetry.space_group_name_H-M   'P 1'
#
loop_
_entity.id
_entity.type
_entity.pdbx_description
1 polymer ?
#
loop_
_entity_poly.entity_id
_entity_poly.type
_entity_poly.pdbx_seq_one_letter_code
_entity_poly.pdbx_strand_id
1 'polypeptide(L)'
;MGRYTSRFELRLGEGDERALRDAAARFGMGRAELVRTLVRAAAQSDAGDAGQVLVDPRTAVRIERDVRSLGYLLNQCAHALNGIAKSCREQEVDPAALAEALEGVRWDLAAVSEGARAVQEGLGRLAGRQALRMRP
;
A
#
# COMPACT_ATOMS: atom_id res chain seq x y z
N MET A 1 23.99 17.47 -19.39
CA MET A 1 24.19 18.87 -18.92
C MET A 1 23.07 19.71 -19.53
N GLY A 2 22.26 20.50 -18.82
CA GLY A 2 22.10 20.74 -17.39
C GLY A 2 20.67 20.45 -16.94
N ARG A 3 20.52 19.78 -15.78
CA ARG A 3 19.26 19.14 -15.37
C ARG A 3 18.23 20.12 -14.77
N TYR A 4 18.63 21.36 -14.49
CA TYR A 4 17.79 22.42 -13.91
C TYR A 4 18.30 23.80 -14.34
N THR A 5 17.44 24.65 -14.89
CA THR A 5 17.79 25.97 -15.44
C THR A 5 17.40 27.15 -14.55
N SER A 6 16.44 26.96 -13.65
CA SER A 6 15.96 27.98 -12.71
C SER A 6 16.55 27.79 -11.31
N ARG A 7 16.93 28.88 -10.65
CA ARG A 7 17.40 28.90 -9.26
C ARG A 7 16.26 29.30 -8.33
N PHE A 8 16.12 28.56 -7.24
CA PHE A 8 15.20 28.84 -6.14
C PHE A 8 16.03 28.93 -4.85
N GLU A 9 15.87 30.04 -4.12
CA GLU A 9 16.56 30.26 -2.85
C GLU A 9 15.53 30.23 -1.72
N LEU A 10 15.86 29.49 -0.66
CA LEU A 10 15.00 29.28 0.49
C LEU A 10 15.76 29.70 1.76
N ARG A 11 15.17 30.59 2.54
CA ARG A 11 15.69 30.97 3.87
C ARG A 11 14.96 30.12 4.91
N LEU A 12 15.72 29.48 5.79
CA LEU A 12 15.21 28.58 6.82
C LEU A 12 15.69 29.07 8.19
N GLY A 13 14.86 28.88 9.23
CA GLY A 13 15.34 28.97 10.60
C GLY A 13 16.26 27.78 10.93
N GLU A 14 17.01 27.87 12.02
CA GLU A 14 17.93 26.79 12.43
C GLU A 14 17.21 25.45 12.69
N GLY A 15 15.99 25.51 13.24
CA GLY A 15 15.14 24.33 13.45
C GLY A 15 14.70 23.68 12.13
N ASP A 16 14.29 24.49 11.16
CA ASP A 16 13.82 24.02 9.85
C ASP A 16 14.96 23.47 9.00
N GLU A 17 16.16 24.06 9.08
CA GLU A 17 17.33 23.52 8.38
C GLU A 17 17.69 22.13 8.91
N ARG A 18 17.64 21.95 10.23
CA ARG A 18 17.88 20.64 10.86
C ARG A 18 16.81 19.64 10.44
N ALA A 19 15.54 20.01 10.51
CA ALA A 19 14.43 19.17 10.07
C ALA A 19 14.56 18.75 8.60
N LEU A 20 14.93 19.67 7.71
CA LEU A 20 15.16 19.39 6.30
C LEU A 20 16.31 18.40 6.09
N ARG A 21 17.41 18.58 6.83
CA ARG A 21 18.58 17.69 6.77
C ARG A 21 18.24 16.28 7.23
N ASP A 22 17.57 16.17 8.37
CA ASP A 22 17.21 14.88 8.96
C ASP A 22 16.19 14.14 8.08
N ALA A 23 15.22 14.87 7.53
CA ALA A 23 14.28 14.31 6.55
C ALA A 23 15.01 13.82 5.29
N ALA A 24 15.90 14.63 4.71
CA ALA A 24 16.65 14.24 3.53
C ALA A 24 17.50 12.98 3.79
N ALA A 25 18.16 12.90 4.95
CA ALA A 25 18.93 11.72 5.36
C ALA A 25 18.03 10.49 5.54
N ARG A 26 16.89 10.63 6.21
CA ARG A 26 15.91 9.56 6.41
C ARG A 26 15.41 8.96 5.09
N PHE A 27 15.26 9.77 4.05
CA PHE A 27 14.84 9.34 2.72
C PHE A 27 16.01 9.02 1.76
N GLY A 28 17.27 9.13 2.21
CA GLY A 28 18.44 8.88 1.37
C GLY A 28 18.60 9.86 0.20
N MET A 29 18.07 11.07 0.32
CA MET A 29 18.07 12.10 -0.72
C MET A 29 19.01 13.26 -0.39
N GLY A 30 19.40 14.02 -1.42
CA GLY A 30 19.91 15.38 -1.20
C GLY A 30 18.80 16.35 -0.78
N ARG A 31 19.12 17.40 0.01
CA ARG A 31 18.13 18.43 0.42
C ARG A 31 17.36 19.03 -0.77
N ALA A 32 18.06 19.39 -1.84
CA ALA A 32 17.45 19.92 -3.06
C ALA A 32 16.60 18.89 -3.81
N GLU A 33 16.93 17.61 -3.71
CA GLU A 33 16.15 16.51 -4.27
C GLU A 33 14.85 16.30 -3.50
N LEU A 34 14.91 16.35 -2.16
CA LEU A 34 13.73 16.32 -1.31
C LEU A 34 12.79 17.49 -1.61
N VAL A 35 13.30 18.74 -1.65
CA VAL A 35 12.48 19.92 -1.98
C VAL A 35 11.84 19.79 -3.37
N ARG A 36 12.60 19.35 -4.38
CA ARG A 36 12.04 19.15 -5.74
C ARG A 36 10.99 18.05 -5.77
N THR A 37 11.17 17.00 -4.98
CA THR A 37 10.18 15.93 -4.83
C THR A 37 8.90 16.50 -4.23
N LEU A 38 8.98 17.24 -3.13
CA LEU A 38 7.83 17.89 -2.51
C LEU A 38 7.11 18.88 -3.45
N VAL A 39 7.86 19.70 -4.19
CA VAL A 39 7.29 20.62 -5.19
C VAL A 39 6.53 19.86 -6.28
N ARG A 40 7.08 18.74 -6.77
CA ARG A 40 6.40 17.89 -7.76
C ARG A 40 5.15 17.22 -7.19
N ALA A 41 5.17 16.82 -5.92
CA ALA A 41 4.01 16.25 -5.25
C ALA A 41 2.90 17.30 -5.17
N ALA A 42 3.26 18.51 -4.72
CA ALA A 42 2.35 19.63 -4.57
C ALA A 42 1.74 20.08 -5.89
N ALA A 43 2.53 20.16 -6.96
CA ALA A 43 2.05 20.56 -8.28
C ALA A 43 1.05 19.59 -8.90
N GLN A 44 1.02 18.34 -8.44
CA GLN A 44 0.17 17.31 -9.00
C GLN A 44 -0.96 16.88 -8.03
N SER A 45 -1.11 17.58 -6.91
CA SER A 45 -2.22 17.38 -5.98
C SER A 45 -3.32 18.41 -6.27
N ASP A 46 -4.59 18.00 -6.20
CA ASP A 46 -5.71 18.94 -6.27
C ASP A 46 -5.81 19.76 -4.98
N ALA A 47 -6.20 21.04 -5.11
CA ALA A 47 -6.31 21.96 -3.98
C ALA A 47 -7.35 21.45 -2.97
N GLY A 48 -6.90 21.05 -1.79
CA GLY A 48 -7.75 20.56 -0.69
C GLY A 48 -7.34 19.22 -0.10
N ASP A 49 -6.44 18.46 -0.73
CA ASP A 49 -5.98 17.19 -0.17
C ASP A 49 -4.89 17.41 0.91
N ALA A 50 -5.27 17.21 2.17
CA ALA A 50 -4.51 17.54 3.37
C ALA A 50 -3.34 16.59 3.69
N GLY A 51 -2.57 16.12 2.70
CA GLY A 51 -1.33 15.40 3.03
C GLY A 51 -0.72 14.62 1.88
N GLN A 52 0.52 14.97 1.56
CA GLN A 52 1.37 14.16 0.69
C GLN A 52 2.05 13.08 1.52
N VAL A 53 1.94 11.83 1.09
CA VAL A 53 2.69 10.71 1.68
C VAL A 53 3.81 10.34 0.71
N LEU A 54 5.06 10.60 1.11
CA LEU A 54 6.21 10.14 0.36
C LEU A 54 6.47 8.67 0.71
N VAL A 55 6.32 7.79 -0.29
CA VAL A 55 6.62 6.36 -0.17
C VAL A 55 7.87 6.07 -0.98
N ASP A 56 8.92 5.56 -0.34
CA ASP A 56 10.14 5.16 -1.05
C ASP A 56 9.88 3.92 -1.93
N PRO A 57 10.67 3.70 -3.01
CA PRO A 57 10.48 2.57 -3.91
C PRO A 57 10.54 1.19 -3.26
N ARG A 58 11.34 1.00 -2.19
CA ARG A 58 11.44 -0.29 -1.50
C ARG A 58 10.15 -0.57 -0.74
N THR A 59 9.60 0.44 -0.07
CA THR A 59 8.31 0.33 0.60
C THR A 59 7.19 0.06 -0.39
N ALA A 60 7.18 0.73 -1.55
CA ALA A 60 6.19 0.48 -2.60
C ALA A 60 6.23 -0.97 -3.12
N VAL A 61 7.42 -1.49 -3.42
CA VAL A 61 7.60 -2.89 -3.87
C VAL A 61 7.20 -3.89 -2.80
N ARG A 62 7.48 -3.61 -1.52
CA ARG A 62 7.05 -4.46 -0.41
C ARG A 62 5.53 -4.52 -0.32
N ILE A 63 4.86 -3.37 -0.36
CA ILE A 63 3.39 -3.29 -0.36
C ILE A 63 2.81 -4.09 -1.53
N GLU A 64 3.36 -3.93 -2.73
CA GLU A 64 2.94 -4.69 -3.91
C GLU A 64 3.06 -6.21 -3.72
N ARG A 65 4.18 -6.67 -3.13
CA ARG A 65 4.40 -8.09 -2.81
C ARG A 65 3.39 -8.60 -1.77
N ASP A 66 3.16 -7.82 -0.71
CA ASP A 66 2.26 -8.20 0.38
C ASP A 66 0.82 -8.33 -0.15
N VAL A 67 0.38 -7.39 -0.98
CA VAL A 67 -0.93 -7.44 -1.65
C VAL A 67 -1.06 -8.67 -2.56
N ARG A 68 -0.03 -8.99 -3.36
CA ARG A 68 -0.05 -10.21 -4.19
C ARG A 68 -0.09 -11.49 -3.36
N SER A 69 0.67 -11.53 -2.26
CA SER A 69 0.68 -12.67 -1.35
C SER A 69 -0.69 -12.91 -0.73
N LEU A 70 -1.37 -11.84 -0.30
CA LEU A 70 -2.75 -11.92 0.20
C LEU A 70 -3.72 -12.44 -0.88
N GLY A 71 -3.62 -11.94 -2.11
CA GLY A 71 -4.44 -12.44 -3.22
C GLY A 71 -4.21 -13.93 -3.52
N TYR A 72 -2.97 -14.40 -3.44
CA TYR A 72 -2.64 -15.81 -3.62
C TYR A 72 -3.23 -16.69 -2.51
N LEU A 73 -3.13 -16.26 -1.25
CA LEU A 73 -3.73 -16.96 -0.11
C LEU A 73 -5.25 -17.04 -0.25
N LEU A 74 -5.91 -15.95 -0.64
CA LEU A 74 -7.35 -15.94 -0.89
C LEU A 74 -7.75 -16.95 -1.99
N ASN A 75 -6.99 -16.99 -3.09
CA ASN A 75 -7.25 -17.93 -4.17
C ASN A 75 -7.04 -19.40 -3.74
N GLN A 76 -6.02 -19.68 -2.92
CA GLN A 76 -5.81 -21.01 -2.36
C GLN A 76 -6.94 -21.45 -1.44
N CYS A 77 -7.41 -20.55 -0.56
CA CYS A 77 -8.55 -20.84 0.31
C CYS A 77 -9.81 -21.14 -0.51
N ALA A 78 -10.08 -20.37 -1.57
CA ALA A 78 -11.21 -20.62 -2.47
C ALA A 78 -11.10 -21.99 -3.16
N HIS A 79 -9.90 -22.38 -3.61
CA HIS A 79 -9.67 -23.70 -4.20
C HIS A 79 -9.85 -24.83 -3.20
N ALA A 80 -9.34 -24.69 -1.97
CA ALA A 80 -9.52 -25.68 -0.91
C ALA A 80 -11.00 -25.88 -0.59
N LEU A 81 -11.77 -24.79 -0.49
CA LEU A 81 -13.21 -24.83 -0.27
C LEU A 81 -13.96 -25.52 -1.43
N ASN A 82 -13.58 -25.24 -2.68
CA ASN A 82 -14.15 -25.93 -3.83
C ASN A 82 -13.85 -27.44 -3.83
N GLY A 83 -12.65 -27.82 -3.36
CA GLY A 83 -12.26 -29.21 -3.15
C GLY A 83 -13.12 -29.90 -2.10
N ILE A 84 -13.33 -29.27 -0.94
CA ILE A 84 -14.20 -29.77 0.12
C ILE A 84 -15.64 -29.92 -0.40
N ALA A 85 -16.19 -28.88 -1.01
CA ALA A 85 -17.54 -28.92 -1.57
C ALA A 85 -17.72 -30.04 -2.61
N LYS A 86 -16.66 -30.36 -3.38
CA LYS A 86 -16.65 -31.50 -4.30
C LYS A 86 -16.65 -32.84 -3.55
N SER A 87 -15.73 -33.04 -2.60
CA SER A 87 -15.65 -34.28 -1.81
C SER A 87 -16.94 -34.58 -1.06
N CYS A 88 -17.62 -33.55 -0.55
CA CYS A 88 -18.89 -33.70 0.14
C CYS A 88 -20.08 -34.01 -0.79
N ARG A 89 -19.98 -33.70 -2.08
CA ARG A 89 -20.96 -34.18 -3.08
C ARG A 89 -20.73 -35.64 -3.47
N GLU A 90 -19.50 -36.13 -3.33
CA GLU A 90 -19.07 -37.46 -3.79
C GLU A 90 -19.07 -38.52 -2.68
N GLN A 91 -19.16 -38.13 -1.40
CA GLN A 91 -19.10 -39.03 -0.23
C GLN A 91 -20.28 -38.79 0.72
N GLU A 92 -20.75 -39.84 1.42
CA GLU A 92 -21.67 -39.72 2.56
C GLU A 92 -20.96 -39.09 3.76
N VAL A 93 -20.84 -37.77 3.74
CA VAL A 93 -20.35 -36.96 4.87
C VAL A 93 -21.55 -36.54 5.70
N ASP A 94 -21.43 -36.61 7.03
CA ASP A 94 -22.44 -36.04 7.95
C ASP A 94 -22.68 -34.56 7.59
N PRO A 95 -23.87 -34.21 7.05
CA PRO A 95 -24.14 -32.87 6.55
C PRO A 95 -24.06 -31.80 7.63
N ALA A 96 -24.36 -32.14 8.89
CA ALA A 96 -24.40 -31.19 9.99
C ALA A 96 -22.99 -30.78 10.43
N ALA A 97 -22.11 -31.76 10.67
CA ALA A 97 -20.72 -31.52 11.05
C ALA A 97 -19.93 -30.78 9.95
N LEU A 98 -20.23 -31.10 8.68
CA LEU A 98 -19.64 -30.40 7.55
C LEU A 98 -20.13 -28.96 7.43
N ALA A 99 -21.43 -28.71 7.62
CA ALA A 99 -22.00 -27.37 7.54
C ALA A 99 -21.40 -26.45 8.60
N GLU A 100 -21.24 -26.93 9.84
CA GLU A 100 -20.62 -26.18 10.94
C GLU A 100 -19.16 -25.82 10.63
N ALA A 101 -18.36 -26.79 10.15
CA ALA A 101 -16.97 -26.54 9.79
C ALA A 101 -16.83 -25.56 8.60
N LEU A 102 -17.69 -25.68 7.58
CA LEU A 102 -17.71 -24.75 6.44
C LEU A 102 -18.18 -23.35 6.84
N GLU A 103 -19.10 -23.24 7.80
CA GLU A 103 -19.57 -21.96 8.30
C GLU A 103 -18.47 -21.22 9.09
N GLY A 104 -17.69 -21.94 9.90
CA GLY A 104 -16.50 -21.40 10.56
C GLY A 104 -15.45 -20.88 9.57
N VAL A 105 -15.10 -21.67 8.55
CA VAL A 105 -14.14 -21.26 7.51
C VAL A 105 -14.65 -20.06 6.70
N ARG A 106 -15.96 -20.02 6.42
CA ARG A 106 -16.57 -18.90 5.69
C ARG A 106 -16.52 -17.59 6.49
N TRP A 107 -16.66 -17.65 7.81
CA TRP A 107 -16.49 -16.50 8.70
C TRP A 107 -15.05 -15.96 8.68
N ASP A 108 -14.07 -16.86 8.82
CA ASP A 108 -12.65 -16.46 8.79
C ASP A 108 -12.25 -15.86 7.43
N LEU A 109 -12.77 -16.41 6.34
CA LEU A 109 -12.51 -15.89 4.99
C LEU A 109 -13.19 -14.54 4.74
N ALA A 110 -14.37 -14.32 5.32
CA ALA A 110 -15.05 -13.03 5.28
C ALA A 110 -14.23 -11.96 6.02
N ALA A 111 -13.69 -12.30 7.19
CA ALA A 111 -12.81 -11.41 7.96
C ALA A 111 -11.50 -11.09 7.21
N VAL A 112 -10.89 -12.08 6.56
CA VAL A 112 -9.70 -11.85 5.72
C VAL A 112 -10.03 -10.99 4.50
N SER A 113 -11.19 -11.22 3.86
CA SER A 113 -11.65 -10.41 2.73
C SER A 113 -11.96 -8.97 3.12
N GLU A 114 -12.54 -8.76 4.30
CA GLU A 114 -12.78 -7.45 4.87
C GLU A 114 -11.48 -6.73 5.20
N GLY A 115 -10.51 -7.42 5.83
CA GLY A 115 -9.17 -6.89 6.06
C GLY A 115 -8.45 -6.54 4.76
N ALA A 116 -8.55 -7.38 3.73
CA ALA A 116 -7.99 -7.12 2.41
C ALA A 116 -8.65 -5.91 1.73
N ARG A 117 -9.98 -5.77 1.83
CA ARG A 117 -10.70 -4.58 1.36
C ARG A 117 -10.29 -3.33 2.13
N ALA A 118 -10.15 -3.40 3.45
CA ALA A 118 -9.70 -2.26 4.25
C ALA A 118 -8.27 -1.83 3.87
N VAL A 119 -7.39 -2.79 3.57
CA VAL A 119 -6.05 -2.51 3.02
C VAL A 119 -6.16 -1.92 1.62
N GLN A 120 -6.98 -2.45 0.73
CA GLN A 120 -7.20 -1.91 -0.62
C GLN A 120 -7.77 -0.50 -0.58
N GLU A 121 -8.73 -0.21 0.28
CA GLU A 121 -9.30 1.12 0.47
C GLU A 121 -8.30 2.06 1.14
N GLY A 122 -7.51 1.59 2.10
CA GLY A 122 -6.42 2.36 2.69
C GLY A 122 -5.37 2.74 1.65
N LEU A 123 -5.02 1.79 0.78
CA LEU A 123 -4.15 2.01 -0.37
C LEU A 123 -4.83 2.90 -1.43
N GLY A 124 -6.15 2.78 -1.64
CA GLY A 124 -6.92 3.63 -2.54
C GLY A 124 -6.99 5.08 -2.07
N ARG A 125 -7.18 5.30 -0.76
CA ARG A 125 -7.05 6.61 -0.10
C ARG A 125 -5.64 7.17 -0.22
N LEU A 126 -4.63 6.31 -0.17
CA LEU A 126 -3.24 6.66 -0.46
C LEU A 126 -2.93 6.83 -1.95
N ALA A 127 -3.75 6.28 -2.87
CA ALA A 127 -3.59 6.36 -4.32
C ALA A 127 -4.36 7.54 -4.93
N GLY A 128 -5.39 8.04 -4.24
CA GLY A 128 -5.97 9.37 -4.47
C GLY A 128 -5.01 10.49 -4.04
N ARG A 129 -4.07 10.16 -3.15
CA ARG A 129 -2.87 10.95 -2.88
C ARG A 129 -1.80 10.55 -3.89
N GLN A 130 -1.13 11.52 -4.48
CA GLN A 130 -0.11 11.20 -5.46
C GLN A 130 1.10 10.48 -4.81
N ALA A 131 1.23 9.18 -5.09
CA ALA A 131 2.44 8.43 -4.79
C ALA A 131 3.55 8.86 -5.77
N LEU A 132 4.44 9.75 -5.33
CA LEU A 132 5.63 10.07 -6.11
C LEU A 132 6.58 8.87 -6.17
N ARG A 133 6.56 8.18 -7.30
CA ARG A 133 7.55 7.14 -7.61
C ARG A 133 8.92 7.81 -7.77
N MET A 134 9.81 7.64 -6.78
CA MET A 134 11.21 8.01 -6.97
C MET A 134 11.79 7.18 -8.12
N ARG A 135 12.35 7.85 -9.13
CA ARG A 135 13.24 7.20 -10.10
C ARG A 135 14.65 7.10 -9.48
N PRO A 136 15.40 6.03 -9.74
CA PRO A 136 16.81 5.93 -9.38
C PRO A 136 17.65 7.01 -10.10
#